data_AF-A0A8H5DC26-F1
#
_entry.id   AF-A0A8H5DC26-F1
#
_cell.length_a   1.000
_cell.length_b   1.000
_cell.length_c   1.000
_cell.angle_alpha   90.00
_cell.angle_beta   90.00
_cell.angle_gamma   90.00
#
_symmetry.space_group_name_H-M   'P 1'
#
loop_
_entity.id
_entity.type
_entity.pdbx_description
1 polymer ?
#
loop_
_entity_poly.entity_id
_entity_poly.type
_entity_poly.pdbx_seq_one_letter_code
_entity_poly.pdbx_strand_id
1 'polypeptide(L)'
;MPGKSSDWENAEFLMDLTVALYTGAQANKGLTPVIKDAIEEYLRGRGYTTSFDAVRGVMAKRQLMQWDANVHEDILICMFQHIKPTTEDWANVMDDLREKGYSFSAGALRYNSC
;
A
#
# COMPACT_ATOMS: atom_id res chain seq x y z
N MET A 1 13.41 9.29 -36.48
CA MET A 1 14.08 8.26 -35.66
C MET A 1 13.00 7.57 -34.85
N PRO A 2 12.85 6.24 -34.88
CA PRO A 2 11.88 5.55 -34.04
C PRO A 2 12.26 5.82 -32.57
N GLY A 3 11.37 6.46 -31.82
CA GLY A 3 11.61 6.76 -30.40
C GLY A 3 11.78 5.44 -29.64
N LYS A 4 12.86 5.31 -28.85
CA LYS A 4 12.99 4.20 -27.91
C LYS A 4 11.73 4.16 -27.05
N SER A 5 11.09 2.99 -26.94
CA SER A 5 10.00 2.79 -25.98
C SER A 5 10.52 3.14 -24.59
N SER A 6 9.69 3.75 -23.77
CA SER A 6 10.05 4.09 -22.40
C SER A 6 10.45 2.81 -21.65
N ASP A 7 11.55 2.85 -20.87
CA ASP A 7 11.95 1.70 -20.03
C ASP A 7 10.78 1.22 -19.14
N TRP A 8 9.88 2.14 -18.77
CA TRP A 8 8.67 1.89 -17.97
C TRP A 8 7.59 1.04 -18.64
N GLU A 9 7.66 0.84 -19.97
CA GLU A 9 6.78 -0.06 -20.73
C GLU A 9 7.41 -1.46 -20.89
N ASN A 10 8.67 -1.64 -20.46
CA ASN A 10 9.39 -2.89 -20.55
C ASN A 10 9.15 -3.77 -19.30
N ALA A 11 8.49 -4.91 -19.47
CA ALA A 11 8.20 -5.84 -18.38
C ALA A 11 9.46 -6.41 -17.69
N GLU A 12 10.56 -6.61 -18.43
CA GLU A 12 11.82 -7.10 -17.87
C GLU A 12 12.45 -6.06 -16.94
N PHE A 13 12.42 -4.78 -17.36
CA PHE A 13 12.87 -3.66 -16.53
C PHE A 13 12.05 -3.58 -15.22
N LEU A 14 10.72 -3.69 -15.31
CA LEU A 14 9.85 -3.62 -14.14
C LEU A 14 10.10 -4.77 -13.16
N MET A 15 10.38 -5.98 -13.66
CA MET A 15 10.74 -7.13 -12.84
C MET A 15 12.10 -6.90 -12.16
N ASP A 16 13.10 -6.44 -12.91
CA ASP A 16 14.44 -6.19 -12.39
C ASP A 16 14.47 -5.07 -11.35
N LEU A 17 13.68 -4.02 -11.55
CA LEU A 17 13.47 -2.96 -10.58
C LEU A 17 12.80 -3.50 -9.30
N THR A 18 11.80 -4.37 -9.44
CA THR A 18 11.10 -4.97 -8.28
C THR A 18 12.04 -5.84 -7.44
N VAL A 19 12.83 -6.69 -8.10
CA VAL A 19 13.84 -7.53 -7.44
C VAL A 19 14.88 -6.68 -6.73
N ALA A 20 15.38 -5.62 -7.37
CA ALA A 20 16.38 -4.71 -6.80
C ALA A 20 15.83 -3.96 -5.56
N LEU A 21 14.61 -3.44 -5.64
CA LEU A 21 13.95 -2.73 -4.53
C LEU A 21 13.69 -3.68 -3.34
N TYR A 22 13.14 -4.87 -3.60
CA TYR A 22 12.86 -5.86 -2.55
C TYR A 22 14.14 -6.32 -1.86
N THR A 23 15.14 -6.73 -2.63
CA THR A 23 16.41 -7.25 -2.08
C THR A 23 17.14 -6.16 -1.31
N GLY A 24 17.22 -4.94 -1.86
CA GLY A 24 17.86 -3.80 -1.22
C GLY A 24 17.18 -3.42 0.10
N ALA A 25 15.84 -3.36 0.12
CA ALA A 25 15.08 -3.00 1.32
C ALA A 25 15.15 -4.09 2.41
N GLN A 26 15.03 -5.36 2.03
CA GLN A 26 15.07 -6.48 2.98
C GLN A 26 16.43 -6.61 3.64
N ALA A 27 17.52 -6.46 2.89
CA ALA A 27 18.87 -6.56 3.43
C ALA A 27 19.25 -5.39 4.36
N ASN A 28 18.62 -4.22 4.20
CA ASN A 28 19.06 -2.98 4.86
C ASN A 28 17.98 -2.27 5.71
N LYS A 29 16.83 -2.92 5.93
CA LYS A 29 15.67 -2.36 6.64
C LYS A 29 15.23 -0.99 6.09
N GLY A 30 15.38 -0.79 4.78
CA GLY A 30 15.01 0.45 4.09
C GLY A 30 15.91 0.80 2.89
N LEU A 31 15.48 1.82 2.13
CA LEU A 31 16.21 2.34 0.97
C LEU A 31 17.06 3.55 1.38
N THR A 32 18.20 3.26 2.03
CA THR A 32 19.20 4.28 2.39
C THR A 32 19.87 4.85 1.12
N PRO A 33 20.53 6.02 1.17
CA PRO A 33 21.23 6.58 0.01
C PRO A 33 22.18 5.59 -0.67
N VAL A 34 22.97 4.86 0.11
CA VAL A 34 23.90 3.83 -0.39
C VAL A 34 23.18 2.73 -1.17
N ILE A 35 21.99 2.34 -0.72
CA ILE A 35 21.20 1.30 -1.40
C ILE A 35 20.53 1.83 -2.66
N LYS A 36 20.18 3.11 -2.70
CA LYS A 36 19.68 3.76 -3.93
C LYS A 36 20.75 3.75 -5.00
N ASP A 37 21.99 4.14 -4.64
CA ASP A 37 23.13 4.14 -5.55
C ASP A 37 23.43 2.72 -6.08
N ALA A 38 23.38 1.71 -5.20
CA ALA A 38 23.57 0.31 -5.57
C ALA A 38 22.47 -0.22 -6.52
N ILE A 39 21.21 0.20 -6.32
CA ILE A 39 20.10 -0.16 -7.22
C ILE A 39 20.29 0.48 -8.59
N GLU A 40 20.73 1.75 -8.65
CA GLU A 40 21.05 2.41 -9.92
C GLU A 40 22.19 1.71 -10.66
N GLU A 41 23.24 1.32 -9.95
CA GLU A 41 24.37 0.58 -10.54
C GLU A 41 23.93 -0.79 -11.07
N TYR A 42 23.10 -1.52 -10.31
CA TYR A 42 22.53 -2.79 -10.74
C TYR A 42 21.71 -2.67 -12.03
N LEU A 43 20.80 -1.69 -12.10
CA LEU A 43 19.97 -1.46 -13.28
C LEU A 43 20.81 -1.01 -14.49
N ARG A 44 21.83 -0.18 -14.26
CA ARG A 44 22.78 0.23 -15.29
C ARG A 44 23.59 -0.94 -15.84
N GLY A 45 24.00 -1.87 -14.98
CA GLY A 45 24.67 -3.11 -15.38
C GLY A 45 23.82 -4.00 -16.29
N ARG A 46 22.49 -3.86 -16.24
CA ARG A 46 21.53 -4.54 -17.14
C ARG A 46 21.14 -3.72 -18.37
N GLY A 47 21.79 -2.58 -18.59
CA GLY A 47 21.59 -1.73 -19.76
C GLY A 47 20.44 -0.73 -19.64
N TYR A 48 19.85 -0.59 -18.46
CA TYR A 48 18.79 0.39 -18.22
C TYR A 48 19.34 1.77 -17.89
N THR A 49 18.67 2.80 -18.38
CA THR A 49 19.04 4.21 -18.14
C THR A 49 18.00 4.86 -17.24
N THR A 50 17.94 4.40 -16.00
CA THR A 50 17.03 4.90 -14.96
C THR A 50 17.81 5.45 -13.76
N SER A 51 17.31 6.51 -13.16
CA SER A 51 17.76 7.02 -11.85
C SER A 51 16.73 6.72 -10.77
N PHE A 52 17.17 6.69 -9.52
CA PHE A 52 16.30 6.51 -8.37
C PHE A 52 15.32 7.68 -8.22
N ASP A 53 15.69 8.88 -8.66
CA ASP A 53 14.77 10.02 -8.75
C ASP A 53 13.65 9.78 -9.80
N ALA A 54 13.95 9.12 -10.91
CA ALA A 54 12.92 8.70 -11.87
C ALA A 54 11.99 7.63 -11.26
N VAL A 55 12.55 6.66 -10.51
CA VAL A 55 11.77 5.67 -9.75
C VAL A 55 10.85 6.34 -8.74
N ARG A 56 11.37 7.30 -7.96
CA ARG A 56 10.58 8.09 -7.03
C ARG A 56 9.51 8.91 -7.75
N GLY A 57 9.82 9.51 -8.90
CA GLY A 57 8.87 10.26 -9.70
C GLY A 57 7.70 9.41 -10.19
N VAL A 58 7.94 8.17 -10.61
CA VAL A 58 6.88 7.24 -11.03
C VAL A 58 6.09 6.73 -9.83
N MET A 59 6.75 6.37 -8.74
CA MET A 59 6.09 5.95 -7.49
C MET A 59 5.26 7.08 -6.86
N ALA A 60 5.68 8.35 -7.02
CA ALA A 60 4.92 9.50 -6.56
C ALA A 60 3.77 9.86 -7.52
N LYS A 61 3.96 9.69 -8.84
CA LYS A 61 2.90 9.88 -9.85
C LYS A 61 1.81 8.81 -9.77
N ARG A 62 2.17 7.58 -9.38
CA ARG A 62 1.21 6.61 -8.85
C ARG A 62 0.84 7.06 -7.44
N GLN A 63 -0.09 8.00 -7.33
CA GLN A 63 -0.84 8.16 -6.08
C GLN A 63 -1.60 6.86 -5.81
N LEU A 64 -0.91 5.89 -5.22
CA LEU A 64 -1.57 4.83 -4.48
C LEU A 64 -2.27 5.51 -3.32
N MET A 65 -3.54 5.14 -3.10
CA MET A 65 -4.28 5.58 -1.93
C MET A 65 -3.41 5.40 -0.69
N GLN A 66 -3.19 6.48 0.07
CA GLN A 66 -2.49 6.38 1.35
C GLN A 66 -3.46 5.74 2.33
N TRP A 67 -3.16 4.52 2.76
CA TRP A 67 -3.95 3.79 3.76
C TRP A 67 -3.66 4.34 5.15
N ASP A 68 -4.17 5.54 5.43
CA ASP A 68 -4.09 6.17 6.75
C ASP A 68 -5.31 5.83 7.61
N ALA A 69 -5.30 6.22 8.89
CA ALA A 69 -6.39 5.92 9.82
C ALA A 69 -7.74 6.47 9.36
N ASN A 70 -7.76 7.65 8.70
CA ASN A 70 -8.98 8.25 8.18
C ASN A 70 -9.55 7.41 7.05
N VAL A 71 -8.70 6.89 6.16
CA VAL A 71 -9.12 5.99 5.07
C VAL A 71 -9.72 4.70 5.61
N HIS A 72 -9.18 4.14 6.70
CA HIS A 72 -9.79 2.96 7.33
C HIS A 72 -11.16 3.28 7.94
N GLU A 73 -11.30 4.44 8.58
CA GLU A 73 -12.57 4.90 9.15
C GLU A 73 -13.62 5.16 8.06
N ASP A 74 -13.26 5.86 6.99
CA ASP A 74 -14.12 6.14 5.84
C ASP A 74 -14.63 4.86 5.17
N ILE A 75 -13.78 3.83 5.06
CA ILE A 75 -14.17 2.52 4.52
C ILE A 75 -15.21 1.86 5.42
N LEU A 76 -14.97 1.84 6.74
CA LEU A 76 -15.92 1.26 7.69
C LEU A 76 -17.27 1.99 7.64
N ILE A 77 -17.27 3.32 7.60
CA ILE A 77 -18.48 4.14 7.46
C ILE A 77 -19.22 3.77 6.17
N CYS A 78 -18.52 3.74 5.02
CA CYS A 78 -19.10 3.35 3.74
C CYS A 78 -19.72 1.95 3.79
N MET A 79 -19.01 0.98 4.40
CA MET A 79 -19.52 -0.37 4.57
C MET A 79 -20.81 -0.38 5.40
N PHE A 80 -20.86 0.31 6.54
CA PHE A 80 -22.07 0.35 7.39
C PHE A 80 -23.25 1.12 6.77
N GLN A 81 -22.98 2.09 5.89
CA GLN A 81 -24.03 2.80 5.15
C GLN A 81 -24.72 1.89 4.12
N HIS A 82 -23.97 0.99 3.49
CA HIS A 82 -24.47 0.14 2.40
C HIS A 82 -24.83 -1.28 2.84
N ILE A 83 -24.13 -1.82 3.82
CA ILE A 83 -24.39 -3.12 4.43
C ILE A 83 -25.19 -2.86 5.70
N LYS A 84 -26.43 -3.35 5.73
CA LYS A 84 -27.28 -3.30 6.93
C LYS A 84 -27.13 -4.63 7.68
N PRO A 85 -26.27 -4.72 8.71
CA PRO A 85 -26.04 -5.98 9.39
C PRO A 85 -27.30 -6.38 10.14
N THR A 86 -27.59 -7.68 10.14
CA THR A 86 -28.71 -8.23 10.90
C THR A 86 -28.41 -8.20 12.41
N THR A 87 -29.42 -8.51 13.23
CA THR A 87 -29.22 -8.58 14.69
C THR A 87 -28.20 -9.66 15.07
N GLU A 88 -28.14 -10.75 14.32
CA GLU A 88 -27.18 -11.85 14.51
C GLU A 88 -25.76 -11.42 14.16
N ASP A 89 -25.58 -10.71 13.03
CA ASP A 89 -24.27 -10.17 12.65
C ASP A 89 -23.70 -9.24 13.73
N TRP A 90 -24.56 -8.40 14.33
CA TRP A 90 -24.17 -7.55 15.44
C TRP A 90 -23.80 -8.32 16.71
N ALA A 91 -24.47 -9.45 16.98
CA ALA A 91 -24.14 -10.29 18.13
C ALA A 91 -22.74 -10.90 17.95
N ASN A 92 -22.44 -11.42 16.75
CA ASN A 92 -21.13 -11.98 16.41
C ASN A 92 -20.02 -10.93 16.54
N VAL A 93 -20.24 -9.71 16.00
CA VAL A 93 -19.28 -8.60 16.14
C VAL A 93 -19.02 -8.24 17.61
N MET A 94 -20.05 -8.25 18.45
CA MET A 94 -19.88 -7.96 19.88
C MET A 94 -19.12 -9.04 20.62
N ASP A 95 -19.32 -10.31 20.27
CA ASP A 95 -18.56 -11.43 20.83
C ASP A 95 -17.09 -11.34 20.44
N ASP A 96 -16.79 -11.08 19.15
CA ASP A 96 -15.42 -10.88 18.66
C ASP A 96 -14.70 -9.71 19.35
N LEU A 97 -15.40 -8.59 19.58
CA LEU A 97 -14.85 -7.43 20.27
C LEU A 97 -14.58 -7.72 21.75
N ARG A 98 -15.45 -8.50 22.40
CA ARG A 98 -15.26 -8.93 23.79
C ARG A 98 -14.05 -9.85 23.93
N GLU A 99 -13.84 -10.77 22.99
CA GLU A 99 -12.64 -11.61 22.93
C GLU A 99 -11.35 -10.80 22.79
N LYS A 100 -11.41 -9.66 22.10
CA LYS A 100 -10.30 -8.71 21.97
C LYS A 100 -10.12 -7.80 23.20
N GLY A 101 -10.95 -7.94 24.24
CA GLY A 101 -10.84 -7.21 25.50
C GLY A 101 -11.60 -5.88 25.55
N TYR A 102 -12.44 -5.59 24.55
CA TYR A 102 -13.29 -4.40 24.55
C TYR A 102 -14.56 -4.62 25.37
N SER A 103 -15.01 -3.59 26.11
CA SER A 103 -16.14 -3.68 27.05
C SER A 103 -17.34 -2.80 26.66
N PHE A 104 -17.49 -2.47 25.38
CA PHE A 104 -18.59 -1.63 24.89
C PHE A 104 -19.93 -2.39 24.89
N SER A 105 -21.05 -1.67 24.87
CA SER A 105 -22.38 -2.27 24.69
C SER A 105 -22.76 -2.33 23.21
N ALA A 106 -23.61 -3.27 22.82
CA ALA A 106 -24.11 -3.35 21.43
C ALA A 106 -24.80 -2.05 20.98
N GLY A 107 -25.38 -1.29 21.91
CA GLY A 107 -25.97 0.02 21.64
C GLY A 107 -24.94 1.09 21.28
N ALA A 108 -23.70 0.99 21.77
CA ALA A 108 -22.62 1.93 21.43
C ALA A 108 -22.20 1.83 19.96
N LEU A 109 -22.29 0.64 19.36
CA LEU A 109 -21.97 0.43 17.94
C LEU A 109 -23.13 0.77 17.00
N ARG A 110 -24.37 0.79 17.51
CA ARG A 110 -25.58 1.11 16.75
C ARG A 110 -25.93 2.59 16.76
N TYR A 111 -25.13 3.42 17.43
CA TYR A 111 -25.37 4.85 17.57
C TYR A 111 -25.02 5.57 16.27
N ASN A 112 -25.91 5.49 15.27
CA ASN A 112 -25.94 6.45 14.19
C ASN A 112 -26.37 7.79 14.81
N SER A 113 -25.50 8.78 14.75
CA SER A 113 -25.80 10.19 15.04
C SER A 113 -27.14 10.59 14.43
N CYS A 114 -27.95 11.30 15.22
CA CYS A 114 -29.16 12.00 14.78
C CYS A 114 -28.91 12.91 13.57
#